data_AF-C0FR37-F1
#
_entry.id   AF-C0FR37-F1
#
_cell.length_a   1.000
_cell.length_b   1.000
_cell.length_c   1.000
_cell.angle_alpha   90.00
_cell.angle_beta   90.00
_cell.angle_gamma   90.00
#
_symmetry.space_group_name_H-M   'P 1'
#
loop_
_entity.id
_entity.type
_entity.pdbx_description
1 polymer ?
#
loop_
_entity_poly.entity_id
_entity_poly.type
_entity_poly.pdbx_seq_one_letter_code
_entity_poly.pdbx_strand_id
1 'polypeptide(L)' 'MSIQERVRQLPTPTDDTSQEFEAYKNRMGYDAAKMKSIRYKMSVYDEFLEELEARKKYHGTKAYGRQSTRKRDRGER' A
#
# COMPACT_ATOMS: atom_id res chain seq x y z
N MET A 1 1.14 -12.12 -8.12
CA MET A 1 0.43 -12.34 -6.85
C MET A 1 -0.55 -11.21 -6.63
N SER A 2 -1.82 -11.51 -6.34
CA SER A 2 -2.82 -10.47 -6.04
C SER A 2 -2.64 -9.90 -4.61
N ILE A 3 -3.17 -8.71 -4.34
CA ILE A 3 -3.19 -8.12 -2.98
C ILE A 3 -3.88 -9.06 -1.99
N GLN A 4 -4.99 -9.69 -2.38
CA GLN A 4 -5.78 -10.58 -1.51
C GLN A 4 -5.01 -11.84 -1.09
N GLU A 5 -4.27 -12.44 -2.03
CA GLU A 5 -3.43 -13.61 -1.72
C GLU A 5 -2.27 -13.25 -0.78
N ARG A 6 -1.66 -12.07 -0.99
CA ARG A 6 -0.58 -11.57 -0.13
C ARG A 6 -1.10 -11.28 1.27
N VAL A 7 -2.26 -10.62 1.40
CA VAL A 7 -2.88 -10.27 2.68
C VAL A 7 -3.08 -11.48 3.58
N ARG A 8 -3.51 -12.63 3.03
CA ARG A 8 -3.76 -13.85 3.81
C ARG A 8 -2.49 -14.55 4.30
N GLN A 9 -1.37 -14.36 3.62
CA GLN A 9 -0.09 -14.99 3.97
C GLN A 9 0.74 -14.16 4.94
N LEU A 10 0.43 -12.86 5.05
CA LEU A 10 1.21 -11.94 5.85
C LEU A 10 0.74 -11.92 7.31
N PRO A 11 1.64 -11.63 8.26
CA PRO A 11 1.29 -11.52 9.67
C PRO A 11 0.35 -10.33 9.93
N THR A 12 -0.13 -10.16 11.16
CA THR A 12 -0.85 -8.95 11.57
C THR A 12 -0.01 -7.70 11.25
N PRO A 13 -0.61 -6.64 10.67
CA PRO A 13 0.12 -5.40 10.39
C PRO A 13 0.63 -4.78 11.69
N THR A 14 1.85 -4.28 11.65
CA THR A 14 2.47 -3.50 12.72
C THR A 14 1.99 -2.04 12.64
N ASP A 15 2.00 -1.31 13.76
CA ASP A 15 1.76 0.14 13.77
C ASP A 15 2.89 0.94 13.11
N ASP A 16 4.09 0.35 12.98
CA ASP A 16 5.23 0.98 12.31
C ASP A 16 5.13 0.88 10.79
N THR A 17 4.65 1.96 10.17
CA THR A 17 4.44 2.03 8.71
C THR A 17 5.76 1.98 7.92
N SER A 18 6.86 2.48 8.49
CA SER A 18 8.16 2.44 7.85
C SER A 18 8.69 1.01 7.74
N GLN A 19 8.57 0.23 8.82
CA GLN A 19 8.96 -1.18 8.85
C GLN A 19 8.10 -2.03 7.89
N GLU A 20 6.78 -1.78 7.86
CA GLU A 20 5.88 -2.43 6.91
C GLU A 20 6.24 -2.09 5.45
N PHE A 21 6.64 -0.84 5.19
CA PHE A 21 7.08 -0.42 3.85
C PHE A 21 8.41 -1.05 3.43
N GLU A 22 9.38 -1.15 4.33
CA GLU A 22 10.64 -1.88 4.06
C GLU A 22 10.39 -3.37 3.80
N ALA A 23 9.53 -4.01 4.60
CA ALA A 23 9.13 -5.40 4.37
C ALA A 23 8.43 -5.59 3.02
N TYR A 24 7.55 -4.64 2.64
CA TYR A 24 6.89 -4.62 1.34
C TYR A 24 7.91 -4.52 0.19
N LYS A 25 8.88 -3.62 0.29
CA LYS A 25 9.96 -3.47 -0.69
C LYS A 25 10.76 -4.74 -0.87
N ASN A 26 11.18 -5.36 0.23
CA ASN A 26 11.95 -6.60 0.22
C ASN A 26 11.16 -7.75 -0.41
N ARG A 27 9.87 -7.90 -0.08
CA ARG A 27 9.02 -8.97 -0.63
C ARG A 27 8.74 -8.82 -2.13
N MET A 28 8.56 -7.58 -2.59
CA MET A 28 8.26 -7.29 -3.99
C MET A 28 9.50 -7.13 -4.87
N GLY A 29 10.70 -7.16 -4.28
CA GLY A 29 11.95 -6.99 -5.00
C GLY A 29 12.10 -5.59 -5.60
N TYR A 30 11.56 -4.56 -4.95
CA TYR A 30 11.77 -3.19 -5.40
C TYR A 30 13.22 -2.78 -5.15
N ASP A 31 13.99 -2.74 -6.22
CA ASP A 31 15.42 -2.42 -6.18
C ASP A 31 15.69 -0.94 -5.85
N ALA A 32 16.76 -0.68 -5.10
CA ALA A 32 17.16 0.66 -4.66
C ALA A 32 17.47 1.60 -5.85
N ALA A 33 17.93 1.08 -6.99
CA ALA A 33 18.14 1.86 -8.20
C ALA A 33 16.83 2.31 -8.83
N LYS A 34 15.77 1.49 -8.78
CA LYS A 34 14.43 1.87 -9.28
C LYS A 34 13.73 2.87 -8.36
N MET A 35 14.01 2.81 -7.05
CA MET A 35 13.50 3.74 -6.04
C MET A 35 14.06 5.18 -6.15
N LYS A 36 15.00 5.45 -7.08
CA LYS A 36 15.56 6.80 -7.32
C LYS A 36 14.57 7.76 -7.99
N SER A 37 13.59 7.25 -8.73
CA SER A 37 12.57 8.09 -9.38
C SER A 37 11.44 8.44 -8.41
N ILE A 38 11.21 9.75 -8.20
CA ILE A 38 10.12 10.23 -7.34
C ILE A 38 8.77 9.70 -7.83
N ARG A 39 8.53 9.71 -9.15
CA ARG A 39 7.30 9.19 -9.75
C ARG A 39 7.10 7.71 -9.42
N TYR A 40 8.16 6.91 -9.53
CA TYR A 40 8.11 5.49 -9.23
C TYR A 40 7.91 5.23 -7.73
N LYS A 41 8.58 6.00 -6.87
CA LYS A 41 8.43 5.91 -5.41
C LYS A 41 6.99 6.21 -4.97
N MET A 42 6.34 7.21 -5.58
CA MET A 42 4.92 7.50 -5.34
C MET A 42 4.03 6.32 -5.67
N SER A 43 4.16 5.72 -6.86
CA SER A 43 3.32 4.58 -7.26
C SER A 43 3.51 3.36 -6.35
N VAL A 44 4.76 3.06 -5.98
CA VAL A 44 5.05 1.95 -5.05
C VAL A 44 4.45 2.21 -3.67
N TYR A 45 4.47 3.46 -3.22
CA TYR A 45 3.85 3.85 -1.95
C TYR A 45 2.33 3.74 -1.99
N ASP A 46 1.69 4.14 -3.10
CA ASP A 46 0.24 3.98 -3.29
C ASP A 46 -0.17 2.49 -3.27
N GLU A 47 0.56 1.63 -3.96
CA GLU A 47 0.34 0.17 -3.96
C GLU A 47 0.56 -0.45 -2.57
N PHE A 48 1.56 0.03 -1.84
CA PHE A 48 1.82 -0.39 -0.46
C PHE A 48 0.65 -0.02 0.46
N LEU A 49 0.15 1.21 0.37
CA LEU A 49 -0.98 1.66 1.18
C LEU A 49 -2.23 0.82 0.92
N GLU A 50 -2.50 0.45 -0.34
CA GLU A 50 -3.62 -0.41 -0.69
C GLU A 50 -3.50 -1.80 -0.06
N GLU A 51 -2.31 -2.39 -0.04
CA GLU A 51 -2.07 -3.67 0.63
C GLU A 51 -2.19 -3.55 2.16
N LEU A 52 -1.62 -2.50 2.74
CA LEU A 52 -1.68 -2.26 4.18
C LEU A 52 -3.13 -2.07 4.64
N GLU A 53 -3.94 -1.32 3.89
CA GLU A 53 -5.37 -1.13 4.16
C GLU A 53 -6.13 -2.46 4.05
N ALA A 54 -5.84 -3.26 3.01
CA ALA A 54 -6.45 -4.58 2.84
C ALA A 54 -6.09 -5.54 3.97
N ARG A 55 -4.84 -5.55 4.44
CA ARG A 55 -4.42 -6.35 5.61
C ARG A 55 -5.08 -5.87 6.89
N LYS A 56 -5.13 -4.57 7.12
CA LYS A 56 -5.79 -4.01 8.30
C LYS A 56 -7.27 -4.39 8.34
N LYS A 57 -7.95 -4.35 7.19
CA LYS A 57 -9.34 -4.81 7.04
C LYS A 57 -9.49 -6.31 7.29
N TYR A 58 -8.55 -7.13 6.82
CA TYR A 58 -8.57 -8.58 7.04
C TYR A 58 -8.39 -8.96 8.51
N HIS A 59 -7.47 -8.29 9.22
CA HIS A 59 -7.21 -8.54 10.64
C HIS A 59 -8.11 -7.75 11.61
N GLY A 60 -9.07 -6.96 11.11
CA GLY A 60 -10.00 -6.18 11.94
C GLY A 60 -9.36 -4.99 12.68
N THR A 61 -8.13 -4.61 12.33
CA THR A 61 -7.44 -3.43 12.90
C THR A 61 -7.89 -2.15 12.18
N LYS A 62 -7.96 -1.02 12.88
CA LYS A 62 -8.43 0.26 12.32
C LYS A 62 -7.68 0.59 11.01
N ALA A 63 -8.41 0.61 9.90
CA ALA A 63 -7.85 0.97 8.60
C ALA A 63 -7.24 2.38 8.68
N TYR A 64 -6.08 2.54 8.03
CA TYR A 64 -5.57 3.88 7.74
C TYR A 64 -6.66 4.59 6.92
N GLY A 65 -7.12 5.74 7.42
CA GLY A 65 -8.26 6.45 6.89
C GLY A 65 -8.04 6.84 5.44
N ARG A 66 -8.58 6.03 4.53
CA ARG A 66 -8.93 6.47 3.20
C ARG A 66 -10.05 7.49 3.34
N GLN A 67 -9.69 8.74 3.62
CA GLN A 67 -10.53 9.86 3.19
C GLN A 67 -10.65 9.74 1.69
N SER A 68 -11.74 9.12 1.26
CA SER A 68 -12.11 8.96 -0.13
C SER A 68 -12.42 10.34 -0.72
N THR A 69 -11.39 11.12 -1.06
CA THR A 69 -11.53 12.26 -1.98
C THR A 69 -11.50 11.77 -3.42
N ARG A 70 -12.29 10.73 -3.73
CA ARG A 70 -12.76 10.52 -5.09
C ARG A 70 -13.92 11.49 -5.35
N LYS A 71 -13.58 12.75 -5.56
CA LYS A 71 -14.37 13.62 -6.45
C LYS A 71 -13.59 13.72 -7.76
N ARG A 72 -13.61 12.62 -8.53
CA ARG A 72 -13.40 12.71 -9.97
C ARG A 72 -14.70 13.27 -10.54
N ASP A 73 -14.83 14.59 -10.50
CA ASP A 73 -15.84 15.27 -11.29
C ASP A 73 -15.32 15.29 -12.73
N ARG A 74 -15.73 14.30 -13.50
CA ARG A 74 -15.64 14.31 -14.95
C ARG A 74 -17.04 14.68 -15.41
N GLY A 75 -17.22 15.94 -15.80
CA GLY A 75 -18.49 16.48 -16.28
C GLY A 75 -18.28 17.85 -16.93
N GLU A 76 -18.08 17.82 -18.25
CA GLU A 76 -18.41 18.83 -19.26
C GLU A 76 -18.73 20.27 -18.83
N ARG A 77 -17.93 21.23 -19.33
CA ARG A 77 -18.46 22.32 -20.17
C ARG A 77 -17.37 22.90 -21.07
#